data_AF-A0A0B8R4E5-F1
#
_entry.id   AF-A0A0B8R4E5-F1
#
_cell.length_a   1.000
_cell.length_b   1.000
_cell.length_c   1.000
_cell.angle_alpha   90.00
_cell.angle_beta   90.00
_cell.angle_gamma   90.00
#
_symmetry.space_group_name_H-M   'P 1'
#
loop_
_entity.id
_entity.type
_entity.pdbx_description
1 polymer ?
#
loop_
_entity_poly.entity_id
_entity_poly.type
_entity_poly.pdbx_seq_one_letter_code
_entity_poly.pdbx_strand_id
1 'polypeptide(L)'
;MKNKIKDKSFDLVCTFLGTIPAIYTYHLSSINIISFFKNLGISKHIIDIILTAVLSFYVSVGFIIVLIFVELFSFFKRPKVYITFYNEAKTPINNLDFTIEKEEPQFLSIKIETQLRWFQKKIIDFTKPQIQISTNATMCKIELDAGFTYNNVDYKSVEQKFLCDILRDFQVSTEKASVTVDVSVLLIKKATGKIKVESAFTNENYFLNLIKKAFKYYCSYDVKPLTIRGE
;
A
#
# COMPACT_ATOMS: atom_id res chain seq x y z
N MET A 1 9.58 15.39 -19.73
CA MET A 1 9.48 16.08 -18.43
C MET A 1 8.29 17.01 -18.43
N LYS A 2 7.10 16.54 -18.03
CA LYS A 2 5.95 17.42 -17.76
C LYS A 2 6.06 17.84 -16.30
N ASN A 3 6.49 19.07 -16.07
CA ASN A 3 6.58 19.66 -14.74
C ASN A 3 5.22 19.56 -14.06
N LYS A 4 5.19 18.84 -12.92
CA LYS A 4 4.11 18.92 -11.95
C LYS A 4 3.93 20.40 -11.62
N ILE A 5 2.80 20.97 -12.02
CA ILE A 5 2.30 22.18 -11.39
C ILE A 5 2.13 21.80 -9.93
N LYS A 6 3.07 22.25 -9.09
CA LYS A 6 3.04 22.07 -7.65
C LYS A 6 1.68 22.62 -7.20
N ASP A 7 0.88 21.79 -6.55
CA ASP A 7 -0.50 22.10 -6.24
C ASP A 7 -0.54 23.27 -5.24
N LYS A 8 -0.76 24.50 -5.75
CA LYS A 8 -0.69 25.73 -4.94
C LYS A 8 -1.64 25.69 -3.75
N SER A 9 -2.74 24.94 -3.88
CA SER A 9 -3.71 24.71 -2.83
C SER A 9 -3.11 23.95 -1.63
N PHE A 10 -2.25 22.96 -1.89
CA PHE A 10 -1.58 22.17 -0.87
C PHE A 10 -0.53 22.98 -0.11
N ASP A 11 0.27 23.78 -0.82
CA ASP A 11 1.29 24.64 -0.20
C ASP A 11 0.63 25.70 0.71
N LEU A 12 -0.54 26.23 0.33
CA LEU A 12 -1.35 27.14 1.17
C LEU A 12 -1.83 26.48 2.45
N VAL A 13 -2.38 25.26 2.36
CA VAL A 13 -2.84 24.50 3.54
C VAL A 13 -1.67 24.17 4.47
N CYS A 14 -0.52 23.75 3.92
CA CYS A 14 0.65 23.46 4.73
C CYS A 14 1.20 24.70 5.42
N THR A 15 1.18 25.85 4.74
CA THR A 15 1.59 27.14 5.32
C THR A 15 0.63 27.55 6.44
N PHE A 16 -0.68 27.42 6.23
CA PHE A 16 -1.68 27.71 7.25
C PHE A 16 -1.56 26.81 8.49
N LEU A 17 -1.30 25.52 8.31
CA LEU A 17 -1.06 24.63 9.45
C LEU A 17 0.28 24.94 10.14
N GLY A 18 1.30 25.33 9.37
CA GLY A 18 2.61 25.72 9.88
C GLY A 18 2.61 27.04 10.66
N THR A 19 1.66 27.94 10.40
CA THR A 19 1.56 29.22 11.13
C THR A 19 1.03 29.03 12.55
N ILE A 20 0.23 27.99 12.83
CA ILE A 20 -0.31 27.71 14.17
C ILE A 20 0.80 27.52 15.22
N PRO A 21 1.76 26.59 15.05
CA PRO A 21 2.88 26.45 16.00
C PRO A 21 3.84 27.65 15.94
N ALA A 22 3.96 28.31 14.78
CA ALA A 22 4.80 29.49 14.63
C ALA A 22 4.31 30.67 15.48
N ILE A 23 3.00 30.93 15.52
CA ILE A 23 2.40 31.97 16.35
C ILE A 23 2.64 31.70 17.84
N TYR A 24 2.46 30.44 18.27
CA TYR A 24 2.71 30.05 19.66
C TYR A 24 4.16 30.28 20.07
N THR A 25 5.11 29.85 19.24
CA THR A 25 6.55 29.98 19.50
C THR A 25 7.03 31.43 19.41
N TYR A 26 6.46 32.20 18.47
CA TYR A 26 6.68 33.64 18.35
C TYR A 26 6.21 34.39 19.59
N HIS A 27 5.02 34.07 20.11
CA HIS A 27 4.50 34.71 21.32
C HIS A 27 5.45 34.52 22.51
N LEU A 28 5.99 33.31 22.69
CA LEU A 28 6.95 33.01 23.76
C LEU A 28 8.30 33.72 23.60
N SER A 29 8.78 33.89 22.37
CA SER A 29 10.11 34.47 22.09
C SER A 29 10.09 36.00 21.96
N SER A 30 8.97 36.59 21.53
CA SER A 30 8.85 38.03 21.27
C SER A 30 9.14 38.90 22.50
N ILE A 31 8.70 38.49 23.70
CA ILE A 31 8.91 39.22 24.95
C ILE A 31 10.40 39.35 25.27
N ASN A 32 11.15 38.26 25.11
CA ASN A 32 12.60 38.25 25.38
C ASN A 32 13.37 39.06 24.33
N ILE A 33 12.96 38.99 23.07
CA ILE A 33 13.54 39.76 21.96
C ILE A 33 13.34 41.26 22.18
N ILE A 34 12.11 41.68 22.53
CA ILE A 34 11.79 43.09 22.82
C ILE A 34 12.63 43.60 23.99
N SER A 35 12.70 42.84 25.09
CA SER A 35 13.48 43.21 26.28
C SER A 35 14.97 43.37 25.96
N PHE A 36 15.55 42.42 25.23
CA PHE A 36 16.95 42.44 24.84
C PHE A 36 17.32 43.67 23.99
N PHE A 37 16.56 43.92 22.92
CA PHE A 37 16.89 45.02 22.00
C PHE A 37 16.55 46.40 22.56
N LYS A 38 15.53 46.50 23.43
CA LYS A 38 15.24 47.73 24.17
C LYS A 38 16.39 48.09 25.12
N ASN A 39 16.99 47.10 25.80
CA ASN A 39 18.14 47.32 26.67
C ASN A 39 19.39 47.77 25.91
N LEU A 40 19.49 47.44 24.62
CA LEU A 40 20.56 47.91 23.72
C LEU A 40 20.29 49.30 23.11
N GLY A 41 19.19 49.96 23.48
CA GLY A 41 18.84 51.29 22.97
C GLY A 41 18.40 51.31 21.51
N ILE A 42 18.00 50.15 20.95
CA ILE A 42 17.55 50.07 19.56
C ILE A 42 16.17 50.72 19.41
N SER A 43 15.97 51.43 18.29
CA SER A 43 14.69 52.09 17.99
C SER A 43 13.56 51.09 17.79
N LYS A 44 12.34 51.47 18.18
CA LYS A 44 11.14 50.63 18.07
C LYS A 44 10.90 50.13 16.64
N HIS A 45 11.15 50.98 15.65
CA HIS A 45 11.00 50.60 14.25
C HIS A 45 11.88 49.39 13.86
N ILE A 46 13.14 49.37 14.31
CA ILE A 46 14.05 48.26 14.03
C ILE A 46 13.62 46.99 14.75
N ILE A 47 13.11 47.13 15.99
CA ILE A 47 12.56 46.01 16.76
C ILE A 47 11.37 45.38 16.03
N ASP A 48 10.45 46.17 15.47
CA ASP A 48 9.29 45.68 14.72
C ASP A 48 9.69 44.91 13.44
N ILE A 49 10.75 45.37 12.76
CA ILE A 49 11.32 44.66 11.59
C ILE A 49 11.89 43.31 12.04
N ILE A 50 12.67 43.28 13.13
CA ILE A 50 13.27 42.05 13.66
C ILE A 50 12.19 41.05 14.07
N LEU A 51 11.15 41.50 14.77
CA LEU A 51 10.02 40.66 15.16
C LEU A 51 9.28 40.07 13.95
N THR A 52 9.08 40.87 12.90
CA THR A 52 8.46 40.39 11.66
C THR A 52 9.34 39.32 11.00
N ALA A 53 10.65 39.52 10.94
CA ALA A 53 11.59 38.54 10.38
C ALA A 53 11.60 37.22 11.19
N VAL A 54 11.56 37.31 12.52
CA VAL A 54 11.49 36.13 13.41
C VAL A 54 10.18 35.37 13.22
N LEU A 55 9.04 36.07 13.07
CA LEU A 55 7.77 35.44 12.77
C LEU A 55 7.81 34.71 11.41
N SER A 56 8.34 35.36 10.36
CA SER A 56 8.50 34.74 9.04
C SER A 56 9.41 33.50 9.07
N PHE A 57 10.47 33.53 9.88
CA PHE A 57 11.33 32.37 10.11
C PHE A 57 10.56 31.21 10.74
N TYR A 58 9.82 31.45 11.82
CA TYR A 58 9.02 30.40 12.47
C TYR A 58 7.94 29.83 11.56
N VAL A 59 7.28 30.67 10.74
CA VAL A 59 6.31 30.20 9.74
C VAL A 59 6.98 29.28 8.72
N SER A 60 8.19 29.63 8.26
CA SER A 60 8.95 28.81 7.32
C SER A 60 9.35 27.46 7.93
N VAL A 61 9.79 27.45 9.19
CA VAL A 61 10.11 26.22 9.94
C VAL A 61 8.85 25.37 10.14
N GLY A 62 7.74 25.99 10.53
CA GLY A 62 6.45 25.31 10.68
C GLY A 62 5.97 24.65 9.39
N PHE A 63 6.10 25.35 8.26
CA PHE A 63 5.82 24.79 6.93
C PHE A 63 6.66 23.54 6.63
N ILE A 64 7.99 23.60 6.88
CA ILE A 64 8.88 22.45 6.69
C ILE A 64 8.46 21.27 7.58
N ILE A 65 8.14 21.52 8.85
CA ILE A 65 7.68 20.49 9.77
C ILE A 65 6.39 19.86 9.27
N VAL A 66 5.41 20.66 8.84
CA VAL A 66 4.15 20.15 8.27
C VAL A 66 4.41 19.34 7.02
N LEU A 67 5.30 19.76 6.13
CA LEU A 67 5.68 18.96 4.96
C LEU A 67 6.26 17.60 5.37
N ILE A 68 7.19 17.58 6.34
CA ILE A 68 7.75 16.33 6.88
C ILE A 68 6.63 15.46 7.46
N PHE A 69 5.69 16.03 8.22
CA PHE A 69 4.55 15.30 8.78
C PHE A 69 3.61 14.76 7.71
N VAL A 70 3.25 15.55 6.70
CA VAL A 70 2.39 15.09 5.60
C VAL A 70 3.09 14.01 4.81
N GLU A 71 4.40 14.16 4.59
CA GLU A 71 5.18 13.11 3.96
C GLU A 71 5.12 11.86 4.83
N LEU A 72 5.42 11.94 6.15
CA LEU A 72 5.23 10.91 7.20
C LEU A 72 3.87 10.21 7.13
N PHE A 73 2.77 10.96 7.03
CA PHE A 73 1.43 10.40 6.85
C PHE A 73 1.24 9.71 5.49
N SER A 74 1.87 10.22 4.43
CA SER A 74 1.91 9.55 3.14
C SER A 74 2.75 8.24 3.19
N PHE A 75 3.70 8.11 4.12
CA PHE A 75 4.38 6.84 4.43
C PHE A 75 3.45 5.85 5.15
N PHE A 76 2.29 6.24 5.68
CA PHE A 76 1.32 5.28 6.20
C PHE A 76 0.26 4.87 5.17
N LYS A 77 0.36 5.34 3.92
CA LYS A 77 -0.49 4.85 2.83
C LYS A 77 -0.20 3.37 2.60
N ARG A 78 -1.25 2.58 2.82
CA ARG A 78 -1.31 1.13 2.63
C ARG A 78 -1.01 0.76 1.18
N PRO A 79 -0.11 -0.21 0.90
CA PRO A 79 0.03 -0.74 -0.45
C PRO A 79 -1.31 -1.34 -0.88
N LYS A 80 -1.74 -0.99 -2.10
CA LYS A 80 -2.91 -1.56 -2.74
C LYS A 80 -2.45 -2.65 -3.70
N VAL A 81 -2.98 -3.86 -3.51
CA VAL A 81 -2.74 -5.00 -4.38
C VAL A 81 -4.02 -5.25 -5.16
N TYR A 82 -3.96 -5.07 -6.47
CA TYR A 82 -5.07 -5.30 -7.38
C TYR A 82 -4.97 -6.71 -7.94
N ILE A 83 -6.05 -7.47 -7.85
CA ILE A 83 -6.10 -8.85 -8.34
C ILE A 83 -7.21 -8.96 -9.35
N THR A 84 -6.84 -9.39 -10.56
CA THR A 84 -7.73 -9.51 -11.70
C THR A 84 -7.58 -10.88 -12.34
N PHE A 85 -8.70 -11.46 -12.76
CA PHE A 85 -8.79 -12.80 -13.29
C PHE A 85 -9.04 -12.74 -14.79
N TYR A 86 -8.39 -13.61 -15.54
CA TYR A 86 -8.46 -13.66 -17.00
C TYR A 86 -8.70 -15.10 -17.47
N ASN A 87 -9.43 -15.26 -18.56
CA ASN A 87 -9.57 -16.54 -19.25
C ASN A 87 -8.39 -16.80 -20.20
N GLU A 88 -8.43 -17.93 -20.90
CA GLU A 88 -7.43 -18.34 -21.90
C GLU A 88 -7.26 -17.30 -23.02
N ALA A 89 -8.34 -16.64 -23.44
CA ALA A 89 -8.32 -15.53 -24.40
C ALA A 89 -7.74 -14.21 -23.84
N LYS A 90 -7.20 -14.21 -22.61
CA LYS A 90 -6.67 -13.02 -21.90
C LYS A 90 -7.70 -11.90 -21.75
N THR A 91 -8.97 -12.26 -21.66
CA THR A 91 -10.05 -11.31 -21.35
C THR A 91 -10.40 -11.37 -19.86
N PRO A 92 -10.63 -10.22 -19.21
CA PRO A 92 -10.93 -10.20 -17.78
C PRO A 92 -12.30 -10.83 -17.52
N ILE A 93 -12.35 -11.77 -16.59
CA ILE A 93 -13.56 -12.52 -16.24
C ILE A 93 -13.99 -12.28 -14.79
N ASN A 94 -15.30 -12.34 -14.56
CA ASN A 94 -15.92 -12.25 -13.23
C ASN A 94 -16.70 -13.53 -12.87
N ASN A 95 -16.79 -14.49 -13.80
CA ASN A 95 -17.45 -15.77 -13.60
C ASN A 95 -16.63 -16.88 -14.28
N LEU A 96 -16.49 -18.01 -13.60
CA LEU A 96 -15.89 -19.24 -14.11
C LEU A 96 -16.98 -20.32 -14.02
N ASP A 97 -17.44 -20.81 -15.17
CA ASP A 97 -18.64 -21.64 -15.27
C ASP A 97 -18.30 -23.05 -15.78
N PHE A 98 -18.49 -24.04 -14.89
CA PHE A 98 -18.22 -25.46 -15.15
C PHE A 98 -19.47 -26.23 -15.61
N THR A 99 -20.58 -25.55 -15.92
CA THR A 99 -21.81 -26.21 -16.39
C THR A 99 -21.67 -26.84 -17.77
N ILE A 100 -20.76 -26.31 -18.61
CA ILE A 100 -20.58 -26.69 -20.01
C ILE A 100 -19.59 -27.86 -20.17
N GLU A 101 -18.47 -27.84 -19.43
CA GLU A 101 -17.38 -28.82 -19.50
C GLU A 101 -17.03 -29.29 -18.08
N LYS A 102 -17.74 -30.33 -17.61
CA LYS A 102 -17.77 -30.73 -16.20
C LYS A 102 -16.53 -31.51 -15.72
N GLU A 103 -15.77 -32.09 -16.64
CA GLU A 103 -14.68 -33.03 -16.32
C GLU A 103 -13.28 -32.47 -16.66
N GLU A 104 -13.20 -31.35 -17.37
CA GLU A 104 -11.92 -30.76 -17.77
C GLU A 104 -11.49 -29.60 -16.84
N PRO A 105 -10.19 -29.50 -16.50
CA PRO A 105 -9.67 -28.36 -15.75
C PRO A 105 -9.79 -27.08 -16.58
N GLN A 106 -10.36 -26.02 -16.01
CA GLN A 106 -10.47 -24.73 -16.68
C GLN A 106 -9.25 -23.85 -16.39
N PHE A 107 -8.70 -23.25 -17.45
CA PHE A 107 -7.60 -22.30 -17.34
C PHE A 107 -8.04 -20.98 -16.69
N LEU A 108 -7.23 -20.47 -15.77
CA LEU A 108 -7.43 -19.19 -15.10
C LEU A 108 -6.10 -18.47 -14.93
N SER A 109 -5.98 -17.30 -15.55
CA SER A 109 -4.82 -16.43 -15.38
C SER A 109 -5.10 -15.36 -14.32
N ILE A 110 -4.24 -15.26 -13.31
CA ILE A 110 -4.36 -14.34 -12.18
C ILE A 110 -3.30 -13.25 -12.34
N LYS A 111 -3.73 -12.04 -12.66
CA LYS A 111 -2.86 -10.86 -12.74
C LYS A 111 -2.90 -10.10 -11.43
N ILE A 112 -1.72 -9.96 -10.82
CA ILE A 112 -1.47 -9.25 -9.57
C ILE A 112 -0.74 -7.95 -9.92
N GLU A 113 -1.33 -6.81 -9.59
CA GLU A 113 -0.75 -5.50 -9.84
C GLU A 113 -0.58 -4.71 -8.55
N THR A 114 0.57 -4.07 -8.37
CA THR A 114 0.78 -3.20 -7.22
C THR A 114 1.75 -2.08 -7.52
N GLN A 115 1.72 -1.06 -6.68
CA GLN A 115 2.69 0.03 -6.68
C GLN A 115 3.33 0.07 -5.30
N LEU A 116 4.64 -0.15 -5.25
CA LEU A 116 5.40 -0.15 -4.01
C LEU A 116 6.32 1.06 -3.92
N ARG A 117 6.22 1.77 -2.78
CA ARG A 117 7.18 2.77 -2.34
C ARG A 117 8.32 2.09 -1.56
N TRP A 118 9.46 2.76 -1.45
CA TRP A 118 10.67 2.20 -0.82
C TRP A 118 10.45 1.66 0.60
N PHE A 119 9.66 2.33 1.43
CA PHE A 119 9.37 1.87 2.78
C PHE A 119 8.39 0.68 2.80
N GLN A 120 7.40 0.65 1.89
CA GLN A 120 6.46 -0.47 1.77
C GLN A 120 7.23 -1.73 1.40
N LYS A 121 8.20 -1.59 0.49
CA LYS A 121 9.14 -2.64 0.11
C LYS A 121 9.95 -3.12 1.32
N LYS A 122 10.54 -2.23 2.13
CA LYS A 122 11.24 -2.63 3.37
C LYS A 122 10.35 -3.42 4.33
N ILE A 123 9.09 -3.02 4.52
CA ILE A 123 8.18 -3.74 5.40
C ILE A 123 7.84 -5.12 4.80
N ILE A 124 7.60 -5.21 3.50
CA ILE A 124 7.38 -6.48 2.79
C ILE A 124 8.61 -7.40 2.92
N ASP A 125 9.82 -6.89 2.74
CA ASP A 125 11.06 -7.67 2.85
C ASP A 125 11.29 -8.18 4.29
N PHE A 126 10.91 -7.37 5.28
CA PHE A 126 11.01 -7.73 6.69
C PHE A 126 9.94 -8.76 7.10
N THR A 127 8.69 -8.56 6.67
CA THR A 127 7.54 -9.39 7.09
C THR A 127 7.36 -10.65 6.23
N LYS A 128 7.92 -10.67 5.03
CA LYS A 128 7.82 -11.74 4.02
C LYS A 128 6.37 -12.24 3.86
N PRO A 129 5.43 -11.33 3.51
CA PRO A 129 4.03 -11.69 3.38
C PRO A 129 3.81 -12.49 2.10
N GLN A 130 3.01 -13.55 2.20
CA GLN A 130 2.55 -14.33 1.06
C GLN A 130 1.10 -13.96 0.74
N ILE A 131 0.78 -13.86 -0.54
CA ILE A 131 -0.61 -13.78 -1.01
C ILE A 131 -1.17 -15.20 -0.97
N GLN A 132 -2.25 -15.38 -0.23
CA GLN A 132 -3.01 -16.62 -0.18
C GLN A 132 -4.29 -16.45 -0.98
N ILE A 133 -4.41 -17.19 -2.08
CA ILE A 133 -5.63 -17.30 -2.88
C ILE A 133 -6.26 -18.65 -2.53
N SER A 134 -7.52 -18.63 -2.12
CA SER A 134 -8.23 -19.83 -1.68
C SER A 134 -9.62 -19.90 -2.28
N THR A 135 -10.02 -21.12 -2.63
CA THR A 135 -11.39 -21.50 -3.00
C THR A 135 -12.03 -22.29 -1.86
N ASN A 136 -13.34 -22.54 -1.96
CA ASN A 136 -13.95 -23.51 -1.07
C ASN A 136 -13.38 -24.90 -1.38
N ALA A 137 -12.66 -25.46 -0.41
CA ALA A 137 -11.92 -26.70 -0.58
C ALA A 137 -12.79 -27.96 -0.79
N THR A 138 -14.10 -27.83 -0.56
CA THR A 138 -15.05 -28.90 -0.87
C THR A 138 -15.54 -28.84 -2.32
N MET A 139 -15.27 -27.74 -3.04
CA MET A 139 -15.86 -27.41 -4.34
C MET A 139 -14.83 -27.44 -5.48
N CYS A 140 -13.70 -26.73 -5.34
CA CYS A 140 -12.71 -26.59 -6.42
C CYS A 140 -11.28 -26.78 -5.91
N LYS A 141 -10.46 -27.46 -6.71
CA LYS A 141 -9.01 -27.55 -6.53
C LYS A 141 -8.34 -26.56 -7.48
N ILE A 142 -7.42 -25.76 -6.96
CA ILE A 142 -6.52 -24.92 -7.77
C ILE A 142 -5.19 -25.65 -7.88
N GLU A 143 -4.76 -25.92 -9.12
CA GLU A 143 -3.47 -26.48 -9.46
C GLU A 143 -2.68 -25.50 -10.33
N LEU A 144 -1.36 -25.52 -10.25
CA LEU A 144 -0.51 -24.72 -11.13
C LEU A 144 -0.42 -25.39 -12.50
N ASP A 145 -0.44 -24.61 -13.58
CA ASP A 145 -0.39 -25.17 -14.93
C ASP A 145 1.01 -25.75 -15.27
N ALA A 146 1.05 -26.72 -16.17
CA ALA A 146 2.23 -27.47 -16.56
C ALA A 146 3.25 -26.56 -17.27
N GLY A 147 4.32 -26.18 -16.57
CA GLY A 147 5.35 -25.25 -17.07
C GLY A 147 5.80 -24.24 -16.03
N PHE A 148 5.01 -24.00 -14.98
CA PHE A 148 5.51 -23.35 -13.76
C PHE A 148 6.38 -24.36 -13.00
N THR A 149 7.69 -24.32 -13.27
CA THR A 149 8.70 -25.18 -12.67
C THR A 149 8.54 -25.24 -11.15
N TYR A 150 8.25 -26.43 -10.67
CA TYR A 150 8.07 -26.86 -9.28
C TYR A 150 9.37 -26.79 -8.46
N ASN A 151 10.18 -25.74 -8.64
CA ASN A 151 11.50 -25.59 -8.02
C ASN A 151 11.79 -24.18 -7.47
N ASN A 152 10.86 -23.23 -7.49
CA ASN A 152 11.05 -21.95 -6.80
C ASN A 152 10.29 -21.91 -5.47
N VAL A 153 11.01 -21.48 -4.44
CA VAL A 153 10.62 -21.38 -3.03
C VAL A 153 9.36 -20.53 -2.80
N ASP A 154 8.87 -19.84 -3.83
CA ASP A 154 7.88 -18.76 -3.76
C ASP A 154 6.43 -19.19 -4.00
N TYR A 155 6.16 -20.42 -4.46
CA TYR A 155 4.80 -20.92 -4.72
C TYR A 155 4.54 -22.27 -4.03
N LYS A 156 3.47 -22.35 -3.23
CA LYS A 156 3.09 -23.61 -2.57
C LYS A 156 1.58 -23.85 -2.67
N SER A 157 1.19 -25.05 -3.07
CA SER A 157 -0.18 -25.54 -2.90
C SER A 157 -0.26 -26.32 -1.59
N VAL A 158 -1.00 -25.81 -0.62
CA VAL A 158 -1.22 -26.48 0.68
C VAL A 158 -2.72 -26.54 0.90
N GLU A 159 -3.29 -27.75 1.03
CA GLU A 159 -4.72 -27.94 1.36
C GLU A 159 -5.67 -27.11 0.49
N GLN A 160 -5.44 -27.07 -0.83
CA GLN A 160 -6.29 -26.35 -1.80
C GLN A 160 -6.23 -24.82 -1.68
N LYS A 161 -5.19 -24.30 -1.04
CA LYS A 161 -4.81 -22.89 -1.03
C LYS A 161 -3.59 -22.72 -1.92
N PHE A 162 -3.63 -21.68 -2.73
CA PHE A 162 -2.48 -21.21 -3.48
C PHE A 162 -1.76 -20.12 -2.67
N LEU A 163 -0.52 -20.38 -2.27
CA LEU A 163 0.36 -19.43 -1.60
C LEU A 163 1.39 -18.89 -2.60
N CYS A 164 1.57 -17.58 -2.60
CA CYS A 164 2.34 -16.86 -3.59
C CYS A 164 3.18 -15.75 -2.93
N ASP A 165 4.50 -15.83 -3.04
CA ASP A 165 5.45 -14.89 -2.42
C ASP A 165 5.92 -13.77 -3.36
N ILE A 166 5.06 -13.40 -4.30
CA ILE A 166 5.37 -12.48 -5.42
C ILE A 166 5.49 -11.02 -4.98
N LEU A 167 5.04 -10.69 -3.77
CA LEU A 167 5.15 -9.34 -3.23
C LEU A 167 6.61 -8.91 -3.06
N ARG A 168 7.52 -9.86 -2.85
CA ARG A 168 8.96 -9.61 -2.74
C ARG A 168 9.62 -9.38 -4.09
N ASP A 169 9.02 -9.79 -5.19
CA ASP A 169 9.61 -9.62 -6.53
C ASP A 169 9.36 -8.22 -7.10
N PHE A 170 8.33 -7.53 -6.60
CA PHE A 170 8.05 -6.16 -6.99
C PHE A 170 9.14 -5.19 -6.53
N GLN A 171 9.63 -4.43 -7.50
CA GLN A 171 10.58 -3.33 -7.28
C GLN A 171 9.85 -2.04 -6.87
N VAL A 172 10.60 -1.13 -6.25
CA VAL A 172 10.10 0.21 -5.91
C VAL A 172 9.79 0.96 -7.20
N SER A 173 8.55 1.41 -7.37
CA SER A 173 8.12 2.11 -8.58
C SER A 173 7.04 3.16 -8.30
N THR A 174 7.06 4.22 -9.11
CA THR A 174 5.95 5.20 -9.18
C THR A 174 4.79 4.72 -10.04
N GLU A 175 5.02 3.70 -10.86
CA GLU A 175 4.02 3.07 -11.73
C GLU A 175 3.58 1.71 -11.17
N LYS A 176 2.44 1.21 -11.62
CA LYS A 176 1.99 -0.13 -11.25
C LYS A 176 2.84 -1.16 -11.99
N ALA A 177 3.48 -2.04 -11.25
CA ALA A 177 4.07 -3.25 -11.79
C ALA A 177 3.04 -4.38 -11.74
N SER A 178 3.13 -5.31 -12.69
CA SER A 178 2.21 -6.45 -12.77
C SER A 178 2.99 -7.75 -12.91
N VAL A 179 2.50 -8.79 -12.24
CA VAL A 179 2.92 -10.16 -12.48
C VAL A 179 1.68 -11.02 -12.72
N THR A 180 1.79 -11.95 -13.66
CA THR A 180 0.73 -12.87 -14.03
C THR A 180 1.12 -14.28 -13.60
N VAL A 181 0.18 -14.98 -12.98
CA VAL A 181 0.31 -16.38 -12.59
C VAL A 181 -0.82 -17.16 -13.23
N ASP A 182 -0.49 -18.20 -13.98
CA ASP A 182 -1.49 -19.05 -14.62
C ASP A 182 -1.75 -20.29 -13.77
N VAL A 183 -3.03 -20.59 -13.54
CA VAL A 183 -3.49 -21.72 -12.74
C VAL A 183 -4.60 -22.47 -13.47
N SER A 184 -4.69 -23.75 -13.18
CA SER A 184 -5.75 -24.64 -13.66
C SER A 184 -6.72 -24.90 -12.50
N VAL A 185 -8.01 -24.69 -12.73
CA VAL A 185 -9.05 -24.87 -11.72
C VAL A 185 -9.88 -26.10 -12.08
N LEU A 186 -9.90 -27.08 -11.18
CA LEU A 186 -10.66 -28.32 -11.32
C LEU A 186 -11.86 -28.31 -10.38
N LEU A 187 -13.05 -28.61 -10.90
CA LEU A 187 -14.26 -28.79 -10.09
C LEU A 187 -14.23 -30.19 -9.42
N ILE A 188 -14.34 -30.23 -8.09
CA ILE A 188 -14.42 -31.48 -7.31
C ILE A 188 -15.88 -31.82 -6.96
N LYS A 189 -16.66 -30.82 -6.56
CA LYS A 189 -18.10 -30.96 -6.28
C LYS A 189 -18.89 -29.78 -6.78
N LYS A 190 -20.11 -30.07 -7.20
CA LYS A 190 -21.13 -29.09 -7.60
C LYS A 190 -21.45 -28.17 -6.41
N ALA A 191 -21.12 -26.90 -6.57
CA ALA A 191 -21.48 -25.83 -5.64
C ALA A 191 -21.29 -24.48 -6.34
N THR A 192 -21.69 -23.39 -5.67
CA THR A 192 -21.36 -22.02 -6.07
C THR A 192 -20.45 -21.42 -5.01
N GLY A 193 -19.34 -20.81 -5.43
CA GLY A 193 -18.31 -20.30 -4.53
C GLY A 193 -17.71 -18.99 -5.02
N LYS A 194 -16.96 -18.32 -4.14
CA LYS A 194 -16.17 -17.12 -4.47
C LYS A 194 -14.71 -17.37 -4.12
N ILE A 195 -13.80 -16.81 -4.91
CA ILE A 195 -12.38 -16.78 -4.56
C ILE A 195 -12.16 -15.80 -3.40
N LYS A 196 -11.41 -16.25 -2.39
CA LYS A 196 -10.99 -15.42 -1.26
C LYS A 196 -9.48 -15.19 -1.34
N VAL A 197 -9.06 -13.93 -1.24
CA VAL A 197 -7.65 -13.55 -1.20
C VAL A 197 -7.30 -12.93 0.16
N GLU A 198 -6.26 -13.44 0.79
CA GLU A 198 -5.78 -13.01 2.11
C GLU A 198 -4.26 -12.90 2.12
N SER A 199 -3.71 -12.27 3.17
CA SER A 199 -2.28 -12.34 3.48
C SER A 199 -2.01 -13.52 4.41
N ALA A 200 -1.07 -14.36 4.02
CA ALA A 200 -0.48 -15.40 4.87
C ALA A 200 0.94 -15.00 5.27
N PHE A 201 1.40 -15.48 6.41
CA PHE A 201 2.75 -15.25 6.89
C PHE A 201 3.31 -16.54 7.47
N THR A 202 4.47 -16.95 6.99
CA THR A 202 5.07 -18.26 7.25
C THR A 202 5.76 -18.39 8.60
N ASN A 203 5.94 -17.30 9.36
CA ASN A 203 6.80 -17.31 10.55
C ASN A 203 6.02 -17.08 11.86
N GLU A 204 6.14 -17.97 12.86
CA GLU A 204 5.30 -17.99 14.09
C GLU A 204 5.88 -17.22 15.29
N ASN A 205 6.82 -16.29 15.07
CA ASN A 205 7.35 -15.48 16.18
C ASN A 205 6.29 -14.52 16.75
N TYR A 206 6.20 -14.40 18.08
CA TYR A 206 5.25 -13.54 18.80
C TYR A 206 5.31 -12.06 18.36
N PHE A 207 6.51 -11.51 18.19
CA PHE A 207 6.67 -10.12 17.72
C PHE A 207 6.17 -9.97 16.28
N LEU A 208 6.45 -10.97 15.44
CA LEU A 208 5.90 -11.06 14.10
C LEU A 208 4.37 -11.18 14.14
N ASN A 209 3.75 -11.89 15.08
CA ASN A 209 2.28 -11.96 15.20
C ASN A 209 1.62 -10.59 15.47
N LEU A 210 2.25 -9.72 16.28
CA LEU A 210 1.81 -8.34 16.45
C LEU A 210 1.91 -7.55 15.14
N ILE A 211 3.04 -7.70 14.44
CA ILE A 211 3.23 -7.08 13.11
C ILE A 211 2.27 -7.67 12.07
N LYS A 212 1.96 -8.97 12.09
CA LYS A 212 0.99 -9.63 11.21
C LYS A 212 -0.39 -9.04 11.41
N LYS A 213 -0.81 -8.82 12.66
CA LYS A 213 -2.09 -8.15 12.95
C LYS A 213 -2.09 -6.74 12.39
N ALA A 214 -1.03 -5.95 12.63
CA ALA A 214 -0.90 -4.61 12.06
C ALA A 214 -0.86 -4.63 10.52
N PHE A 215 -0.20 -5.63 9.92
CA PHE A 215 0.03 -5.73 8.50
C PHE A 215 -1.17 -6.31 7.73
N LYS A 216 -1.96 -7.19 8.36
CA LYS A 216 -3.27 -7.64 7.84
C LYS A 216 -4.17 -6.45 7.55
N TYR A 217 -4.07 -5.40 8.36
CA TYR A 217 -4.73 -4.13 8.08
C TYR A 217 -3.92 -3.22 7.15
N TYR A 218 -2.59 -3.36 7.08
CA TYR A 218 -1.71 -2.53 6.27
C TYR A 218 -1.78 -2.83 4.76
N CYS A 219 -1.87 -4.08 4.31
CA CYS A 219 -2.10 -4.37 2.89
C CYS A 219 -3.59 -4.34 2.58
N SER A 220 -3.99 -3.53 1.61
CA SER A 220 -5.36 -3.53 1.09
C SER A 220 -5.41 -4.33 -0.20
N TYR A 221 -6.19 -5.39 -0.21
CA TYR A 221 -6.47 -6.17 -1.42
C TYR A 221 -7.74 -5.64 -2.08
N ASP A 222 -7.62 -5.25 -3.35
CA ASP A 222 -8.74 -4.89 -4.21
C ASP A 222 -8.93 -6.03 -5.22
N VAL A 223 -9.84 -6.93 -4.90
CA VAL A 223 -10.07 -8.18 -5.64
C VAL A 223 -11.32 -8.01 -6.48
N LYS A 224 -11.21 -8.10 -7.81
CA LYS A 224 -12.40 -8.19 -8.65
C LYS A 224 -13.14 -9.50 -8.33
N PRO A 225 -14.45 -9.46 -8.05
CA PRO A 225 -15.18 -10.65 -7.64
C PRO A 225 -15.18 -11.68 -8.77
N LEU A 226 -14.62 -12.86 -8.50
CA LEU A 226 -14.78 -14.04 -9.35
C LEU A 226 -15.73 -15.01 -8.66
N THR A 227 -16.86 -15.27 -9.32
CA THR A 227 -17.79 -16.33 -8.92
C THR A 227 -17.42 -17.61 -9.66
N ILE A 228 -17.44 -18.74 -8.97
CA ILE A 228 -17.29 -20.06 -9.59
C ILE A 228 -18.63 -20.76 -9.49
N ARG A 229 -19.12 -21.33 -10.60
CA ARG A 229 -20.37 -22.10 -10.65
C ARG A 229 -20.09 -23.51 -11.16
N GLY A 230 -20.53 -24.50 -10.40
CA GLY A 230 -20.64 -25.88 -10.86
C GLY A 230 -21.98 -26.46 -10.42
N GLU A 231 -22.86 -26.80 -11.36
CA GLU A 231 -24.19 -27.39 -11.11
C GLU A 231 -24.20 -28.91 -11.21
#